data_AF-H1LH28-F1
#
_entry.id   AF-H1LH28-F1
#
_cell.length_a   1.000
_cell.length_b   1.000
_cell.length_c   1.000
_cell.angle_alpha   90.00
_cell.angle_beta   90.00
_cell.angle_gamma   90.00
#
_symmetry.space_group_name_H-M   'P 1'
#
loop_
_entity.id
_entity.type
_entity.pdbx_description
1 polymer ?
#
loop_
_entity_poly.entity_id
_entity_poly.type
_entity_poly.pdbx_seq_one_letter_code
_entity_poly.pdbx_strand_id
1 'polypeptide(L)'
;MNSADQTPLKTAIDNALSGTGYSFDLSNAANASLVAQAKLGESTTITLTKGATVYQGLTPYVNDTATNSLTADSAFGTKAAAITSTKNASVMPFATLTVKPSTANGFVADSVTTANGTNGKFVVPKDGFVKDDGTFNGTEFRTAVSDYVGAAIGDKKTARLNDLQTALETQAAASFVAPTGLTANDLFSGAQGATYSASDVMTYLSKHANLNTLKSGVFPVIASDGTASSFKQFTFTAANATNGTFGTGKVNVIYNFNNGNAATVTYPTKTTSNTVNPFA
;
A
#
# COMPACT_ATOMS: atom_id res chain seq x y z
N MET A 1 52.14 -6.20 -3.62
CA MET A 1 51.05 -6.81 -4.41
C MET A 1 50.82 -5.93 -5.63
N ASN A 2 50.99 -6.45 -6.84
CA ASN A 2 50.83 -5.66 -8.07
C ASN A 2 49.33 -5.52 -8.45
N SER A 3 49.01 -4.68 -9.43
CA SER A 3 47.60 -4.44 -9.85
C SER A 3 46.91 -5.67 -10.44
N ALA A 4 47.68 -6.58 -11.06
CA ALA A 4 47.17 -7.82 -11.64
C ALA A 4 46.75 -8.84 -10.56
N ASP A 5 47.38 -8.80 -9.38
CA ASP A 5 46.99 -9.60 -8.21
C ASP A 5 45.84 -8.95 -7.42
N GLN A 6 45.85 -7.61 -7.32
CA GLN A 6 44.83 -6.85 -6.57
C GLN A 6 43.44 -6.99 -7.17
N THR A 7 43.32 -7.00 -8.50
CA THR A 7 42.01 -6.98 -9.17
C THR A 7 41.21 -8.28 -8.93
N PRO A 8 41.78 -9.49 -9.17
CA PRO A 8 41.09 -10.74 -8.87
C PRO A 8 40.75 -10.91 -7.39
N LEU A 9 41.66 -10.53 -6.48
CA LEU A 9 41.39 -10.58 -5.03
C LEU A 9 40.26 -9.65 -4.64
N LYS A 10 40.24 -8.42 -5.18
CA LYS A 10 39.17 -7.46 -4.95
C LYS A 10 37.83 -8.04 -5.39
N THR A 11 37.76 -8.59 -6.59
CA THR A 11 36.54 -9.24 -7.09
C THR A 11 36.12 -10.40 -6.19
N ALA A 12 37.05 -11.24 -5.73
CA ALA A 12 36.73 -12.36 -4.85
C ALA A 12 36.20 -11.90 -3.49
N ILE A 13 36.79 -10.85 -2.91
CA ILE A 13 36.35 -10.27 -1.64
C ILE A 13 34.99 -9.57 -1.81
N ASP A 14 34.81 -8.77 -2.86
CA ASP A 14 33.54 -8.12 -3.14
C ASP A 14 32.42 -9.16 -3.34
N ASN A 15 32.70 -10.26 -4.05
CA ASN A 15 31.74 -11.36 -4.21
C ASN A 15 31.43 -12.06 -2.89
N ALA A 16 32.43 -12.28 -2.03
CA ALA A 16 32.24 -12.90 -0.72
C ALA A 16 31.47 -12.00 0.26
N LEU A 17 31.59 -10.68 0.12
CA LEU A 17 30.92 -9.69 0.97
C LEU A 17 29.58 -9.20 0.38
N SER A 18 29.27 -9.58 -0.86
CA SER A 18 28.04 -9.17 -1.54
C SER A 18 26.81 -9.53 -0.71
N GLY A 19 25.94 -8.54 -0.48
CA GLY A 19 24.72 -8.71 0.32
C GLY A 19 24.94 -8.81 1.84
N THR A 20 26.16 -8.69 2.34
CA THR A 20 26.41 -8.71 3.79
C THR A 20 26.27 -7.33 4.43
N GLY A 21 26.31 -6.26 3.62
CA GLY A 21 26.41 -4.87 4.11
C GLY A 21 27.78 -4.53 4.70
N TYR A 22 28.79 -5.39 4.50
CA TYR A 22 30.18 -5.10 4.81
C TYR A 22 30.96 -4.85 3.52
N SER A 23 31.99 -4.02 3.62
CA SER A 23 32.90 -3.74 2.52
C SER A 23 34.35 -3.82 2.98
N PHE A 24 35.24 -4.16 2.06
CA PHE A 24 36.68 -4.13 2.28
C PHE A 24 37.36 -3.44 1.09
N ASP A 25 38.10 -2.37 1.39
CA ASP A 25 38.78 -1.58 0.37
C ASP A 25 40.24 -2.02 0.23
N LEU A 26 40.51 -2.82 -0.80
CA LEU A 26 41.86 -3.23 -1.18
C LEU A 26 42.71 -2.11 -1.79
N SER A 27 42.11 -0.98 -2.19
CA SER A 27 42.86 0.18 -2.67
C SER A 27 43.49 0.99 -1.53
N ASN A 28 43.01 0.79 -0.30
CA ASN A 28 43.63 1.34 0.89
C ASN A 28 44.99 0.65 1.15
N ALA A 29 46.05 1.43 1.24
CA ALA A 29 47.43 0.92 1.37
C ALA A 29 47.64 0.04 2.62
N ALA A 30 47.00 0.36 3.75
CA ALA A 30 47.11 -0.43 4.97
C ALA A 30 46.43 -1.79 4.81
N ASN A 31 45.23 -1.81 4.22
CA ASN A 31 44.50 -3.04 3.91
C ASN A 31 45.26 -3.93 2.91
N ALA A 32 45.79 -3.34 1.85
CA ALA A 32 46.60 -4.05 0.86
C ALA A 32 47.86 -4.68 1.48
N SER A 33 48.52 -3.96 2.39
CA SER A 33 49.70 -4.45 3.12
C SER A 33 49.34 -5.61 4.07
N LEU A 34 48.15 -5.59 4.67
CA LEU A 34 47.68 -6.64 5.58
C LEU A 34 47.43 -7.95 4.83
N VAL A 35 46.76 -7.87 3.69
CA VAL A 35 46.51 -9.02 2.81
C VAL A 35 47.81 -9.55 2.20
N ALA A 36 48.74 -8.68 1.82
CA ALA A 36 50.04 -9.09 1.28
C ALA A 36 50.94 -9.83 2.29
N GLN A 37 50.66 -9.71 3.59
CA GLN A 37 51.41 -10.40 4.65
C GLN A 37 50.80 -11.75 5.05
N ALA A 38 49.63 -12.12 4.51
CA ALA A 38 49.01 -13.40 4.81
C ALA A 38 49.90 -14.55 4.33
N LYS A 39 50.23 -15.48 5.24
CA LYS A 39 51.04 -16.67 4.94
C LYS A 39 50.18 -17.90 4.76
N LEU A 40 50.63 -18.82 3.90
CA LEU A 40 49.96 -20.10 3.69
C LEU A 40 49.88 -20.89 5.01
N GLY A 41 48.67 -21.28 5.42
CA GLY A 41 48.43 -22.04 6.65
C GLY A 41 48.32 -21.19 7.92
N GLU A 42 48.51 -19.87 7.84
CA GLU A 42 48.30 -18.95 8.96
C GLU A 42 46.98 -18.17 8.81
N SER A 43 46.38 -17.79 9.93
CA SER A 43 45.18 -16.93 9.93
C SER A 43 45.57 -15.46 9.97
N THR A 44 44.86 -14.62 9.21
CA THR A 44 45.01 -13.15 9.24
C THR A 44 43.66 -12.53 9.58
N THR A 45 43.64 -11.60 10.53
CA THR A 45 42.42 -10.85 10.89
C THR A 45 42.29 -9.63 9.99
N ILE A 46 41.16 -9.52 9.29
CA ILE A 46 40.85 -8.38 8.43
C ILE A 46 39.67 -7.63 9.04
N THR A 47 39.84 -6.33 9.28
CA THR A 47 38.75 -5.46 9.72
C THR A 47 37.87 -5.09 8.53
N LEU A 48 36.58 -5.39 8.62
CA LEU A 48 35.58 -5.00 7.63
C LEU A 48 34.90 -3.70 8.02
N THR A 49 34.53 -2.87 7.04
CA THR A 49 33.72 -1.69 7.27
C THR A 49 32.25 -2.08 7.15
N LYS A 50 31.45 -1.80 8.19
CA LYS A 50 30.00 -2.02 8.16
C LYS A 50 29.31 -0.81 7.52
N GLY A 51 28.36 -1.05 6.62
CA GLY A 51 27.50 -0.01 6.07
C GLY A 51 26.67 0.70 7.15
N ALA A 52 26.33 1.96 6.90
CA ALA A 52 25.46 2.73 7.80
C ALA A 52 24.09 2.04 7.96
N THR A 53 23.45 2.22 9.12
CA THR A 53 22.07 1.77 9.29
C THR A 53 21.16 2.65 8.44
N VAL A 54 20.36 2.03 7.58
CA VAL A 54 19.36 2.71 6.74
C VAL A 54 17.98 2.11 6.96
N TYR A 55 16.95 2.92 6.73
CA TYR A 55 15.55 2.53 6.86
C TYR A 55 14.95 2.29 5.48
N GLN A 56 14.22 1.19 5.36
CA GLN A 56 13.66 0.73 4.11
C GLN A 56 12.16 1.05 4.06
N GLY A 57 11.76 1.86 3.08
CA GLY A 57 10.36 2.17 2.84
C GLY A 57 9.59 0.95 2.32
N LEU A 58 8.29 0.93 2.57
CA LEU A 58 7.37 -0.11 2.13
C LEU A 58 6.39 0.43 1.08
N THR A 59 5.85 -0.44 0.25
CA THR A 59 4.76 -0.15 -0.70
C THR A 59 3.68 -1.21 -0.55
N PRO A 60 2.46 -0.86 -0.14
CA PRO A 60 1.42 -1.84 0.08
C PRO A 60 0.68 -2.12 -1.23
N TYR A 61 0.48 -3.39 -1.51
CA TYR A 61 -0.40 -3.89 -2.55
C TYR A 61 -1.49 -4.73 -1.91
N VAL A 62 -2.72 -4.62 -2.41
CA VAL A 62 -3.86 -5.39 -1.94
C VAL A 62 -4.29 -6.41 -2.98
N ASN A 63 -4.63 -7.60 -2.51
CA ASN A 63 -5.13 -8.70 -3.32
C ASN A 63 -6.44 -9.22 -2.73
N ASP A 64 -7.50 -9.21 -3.53
CA ASP A 64 -8.78 -9.79 -3.17
C ASP A 64 -8.76 -11.29 -3.43
N THR A 65 -8.80 -12.08 -2.37
CA THR A 65 -8.75 -13.54 -2.42
C THR A 65 -10.06 -14.17 -2.90
N ALA A 66 -11.17 -13.43 -2.85
CA ALA A 66 -12.46 -13.91 -3.35
C ALA A 66 -12.49 -13.96 -4.90
N THR A 67 -11.85 -12.99 -5.54
CA THR A 67 -11.78 -12.88 -7.00
C THR A 67 -10.42 -13.29 -7.58
N ASN A 68 -9.44 -13.54 -6.72
CA ASN A 68 -8.04 -13.78 -7.06
C ASN A 68 -7.54 -12.76 -8.10
N SER A 69 -7.70 -11.48 -7.77
CA SER A 69 -7.47 -10.31 -8.65
C SER A 69 -6.00 -10.09 -9.06
N LEU A 70 -5.13 -11.11 -8.95
CA LEU A 70 -3.80 -11.11 -9.55
C LEU A 70 -3.96 -11.23 -11.07
N THR A 71 -3.88 -10.09 -11.76
CA THR A 71 -3.85 -10.07 -13.23
C THR A 71 -2.44 -10.36 -13.74
N ALA A 72 -2.31 -10.77 -15.01
CA ALA A 72 -1.02 -11.00 -15.66
C ALA A 72 -0.09 -9.77 -15.60
N ASP A 73 -0.65 -8.57 -15.47
CA ASP A 73 0.08 -7.30 -15.43
C ASP A 73 0.47 -6.85 -14.00
N SER A 74 -0.01 -7.53 -12.95
CA SER A 74 0.32 -7.18 -11.56
C SER A 74 0.55 -8.41 -10.68
N ALA A 75 1.81 -8.88 -10.62
CA ALA A 75 2.24 -9.96 -9.71
C ALA A 75 1.96 -9.69 -8.21
N PHE A 76 1.61 -8.45 -7.85
CA PHE A 76 1.41 -8.00 -6.47
C PHE A 76 -0.05 -7.61 -6.14
N GLY A 77 -0.94 -7.52 -7.12
CA GLY A 77 -2.30 -6.97 -6.96
C GLY A 77 -2.37 -5.45 -7.17
N THR A 78 -3.35 -4.78 -6.55
CA THR A 78 -3.56 -3.32 -6.70
C THR A 78 -2.71 -2.55 -5.69
N LYS A 79 -1.91 -1.58 -6.15
CA LYS A 79 -1.18 -0.69 -5.25
C LYS A 79 -2.16 0.15 -4.43
N ALA A 80 -2.07 0.07 -3.11
CA ALA A 80 -2.92 0.84 -2.20
C ALA A 80 -2.27 2.18 -1.83
N ALA A 81 -3.09 3.21 -1.68
CA ALA A 81 -2.64 4.55 -1.30
C ALA A 81 -3.05 4.90 0.14
N ALA A 82 -2.17 5.58 0.86
CA ALA A 82 -2.50 6.10 2.18
C ALA A 82 -3.58 7.19 2.06
N ILE A 83 -4.54 7.20 2.98
CA ILE A 83 -5.56 8.25 3.03
C ILE A 83 -4.93 9.50 3.64
N THR A 84 -4.89 10.58 2.84
CA THR A 84 -4.29 11.87 3.21
C THR A 84 -5.33 12.96 3.51
N SER A 85 -6.61 12.60 3.59
CA SER A 85 -7.70 13.54 3.86
C SER A 85 -7.52 14.28 5.18
N THR A 86 -7.67 15.61 5.14
CA THR A 86 -7.66 16.48 6.32
C THR A 86 -9.01 16.52 7.04
N LYS A 87 -10.10 16.10 6.36
CA LYS A 87 -11.44 16.05 6.94
C LYS A 87 -11.61 14.83 7.85
N ASN A 88 -11.19 13.65 7.38
CA ASN A 88 -11.10 12.44 8.20
C ASN A 88 -10.20 11.40 7.51
N ALA A 89 -9.04 11.08 8.08
CA ALA A 89 -8.07 10.14 7.49
C ALA A 89 -8.47 8.66 7.63
N SER A 90 -9.57 8.36 8.34
CA SER A 90 -10.11 7.00 8.47
C SER A 90 -11.20 6.65 7.45
N VAL A 91 -11.65 7.62 6.64
CA VAL A 91 -12.76 7.47 5.69
C VAL A 91 -12.23 7.38 4.27
N MET A 92 -12.83 6.51 3.45
CA MET A 92 -12.44 6.34 2.06
C MET A 92 -12.45 7.69 1.29
N PRO A 93 -11.44 7.95 0.45
CA PRO A 93 -11.45 9.13 -0.41
C PRO A 93 -12.51 8.98 -1.51
N PHE A 94 -13.42 9.95 -1.60
CA PHE A 94 -14.49 9.92 -2.61
C PHE A 94 -14.09 10.54 -3.95
N ALA A 95 -13.02 11.34 -4.01
CA ALA A 95 -12.69 12.22 -5.14
C ALA A 95 -12.46 11.52 -6.49
N THR A 96 -12.25 10.19 -6.51
CA THR A 96 -11.92 9.40 -7.72
C THR A 96 -12.94 8.32 -8.05
N LEU A 97 -14.15 8.35 -7.44
CA LEU A 97 -15.12 7.29 -7.62
C LEU A 97 -15.60 7.19 -9.07
N THR A 98 -15.35 6.04 -9.70
CA THR A 98 -15.82 5.74 -11.06
C THR A 98 -16.72 4.51 -11.01
N VAL A 99 -17.98 4.68 -11.40
CA VAL A 99 -18.93 3.58 -11.53
C VAL A 99 -18.87 3.05 -12.97
N LYS A 100 -18.66 1.74 -13.14
CA LYS A 100 -18.57 1.15 -14.47
C LYS A 100 -19.96 1.12 -15.13
N PRO A 101 -20.11 1.53 -16.40
CA PRO A 101 -21.34 1.32 -17.15
C PRO A 101 -21.67 -0.17 -17.26
N SER A 102 -22.97 -0.50 -17.29
CA SER A 102 -23.45 -1.88 -17.43
C SER A 102 -24.77 -1.89 -18.19
N THR A 103 -24.95 -2.82 -19.13
CA THR A 103 -26.23 -2.95 -19.84
C THR A 103 -27.38 -3.25 -18.88
N ALA A 104 -27.12 -3.93 -17.76
CA ALA A 104 -28.09 -4.21 -16.70
C ALA A 104 -28.55 -2.95 -15.95
N ASN A 105 -27.69 -1.93 -15.83
CA ASN A 105 -28.01 -0.66 -15.17
C ASN A 105 -28.66 0.37 -16.12
N GLY A 106 -28.78 0.03 -17.40
CA GLY A 106 -29.40 0.85 -18.43
C GLY A 106 -28.55 2.05 -18.89
N PHE A 107 -27.29 2.16 -18.48
CA PHE A 107 -26.32 3.07 -19.07
C PHE A 107 -25.60 2.35 -20.22
N VAL A 108 -25.79 2.83 -21.46
CA VAL A 108 -25.14 2.24 -22.64
C VAL A 108 -23.69 2.73 -22.69
N ALA A 109 -22.74 1.81 -22.86
CA ALA A 109 -21.29 2.04 -22.74
C ALA A 109 -20.71 3.15 -23.66
N ASP A 110 -21.45 3.62 -24.67
CA ASP A 110 -20.95 4.48 -25.75
C ASP A 110 -21.59 5.89 -25.79
N SER A 111 -22.22 6.34 -24.70
CA SER A 111 -22.98 7.62 -24.69
C SER A 111 -22.54 8.62 -23.61
N VAL A 112 -21.34 8.47 -23.04
CA VAL A 112 -20.80 9.43 -22.06
C VAL A 112 -20.04 10.55 -22.77
N THR A 113 -20.75 11.49 -23.37
CA THR A 113 -20.16 12.81 -23.70
C THR A 113 -20.32 13.75 -22.50
N THR A 114 -19.20 14.39 -22.17
CA THR A 114 -18.97 15.23 -21.00
C THR A 114 -19.64 16.60 -21.13
N ALA A 115 -20.63 16.88 -20.30
CA ALA A 115 -20.86 18.20 -19.70
C ALA A 115 -22.06 18.07 -18.75
N ASN A 116 -21.87 18.45 -17.47
CA ASN A 116 -22.91 18.74 -16.49
C ASN A 116 -24.31 18.16 -16.77
N GLY A 117 -24.57 16.96 -16.23
CA GLY A 117 -25.90 16.34 -16.25
C GLY A 117 -26.08 15.31 -17.37
N THR A 118 -25.51 14.12 -17.19
CA THR A 118 -25.84 12.97 -18.05
C THR A 118 -25.84 11.70 -17.22
N ASN A 119 -26.99 11.03 -17.24
CA ASN A 119 -27.28 9.67 -16.75
C ASN A 119 -26.02 8.81 -16.51
N GLY A 120 -25.77 8.44 -15.25
CA GLY A 120 -24.83 7.36 -14.90
C GLY A 120 -23.46 7.76 -14.38
N LYS A 121 -23.25 9.02 -14.01
CA LYS A 121 -22.08 9.44 -13.25
C LYS A 121 -22.47 9.80 -11.82
N PHE A 122 -21.88 9.12 -10.84
CA PHE A 122 -21.98 9.53 -9.45
C PHE A 122 -21.10 10.77 -9.24
N VAL A 123 -21.72 11.91 -8.92
CA VAL A 123 -21.01 13.17 -8.74
C VAL A 123 -20.77 13.39 -7.26
N VAL A 124 -19.50 13.52 -6.90
CA VAL A 124 -19.10 13.91 -5.56
C VAL A 124 -19.20 15.42 -5.45
N PRO A 125 -19.93 15.97 -4.46
CA PRO A 125 -20.00 17.41 -4.26
C PRO A 125 -18.60 17.97 -3.98
N LYS A 126 -18.41 19.26 -4.27
CA LYS A 126 -17.11 19.94 -4.09
C LYS A 126 -16.53 19.74 -2.69
N ASP A 127 -17.40 19.73 -1.67
CA ASP A 127 -17.00 19.58 -0.27
C ASP A 127 -16.93 18.12 0.20
N GLY A 128 -17.26 17.16 -0.68
CA GLY A 128 -17.30 15.72 -0.39
C GLY A 128 -18.41 15.33 0.58
N PHE A 129 -18.48 14.04 0.93
CA PHE A 129 -19.48 13.52 1.90
C PHE A 129 -18.97 13.50 3.34
N VAL A 130 -17.85 14.16 3.60
CA VAL A 130 -17.26 14.28 4.94
C VAL A 130 -17.16 15.76 5.24
N LYS A 131 -17.77 16.19 6.34
CA LYS A 131 -17.73 17.58 6.80
C LYS A 131 -16.38 17.89 7.42
N ASP A 132 -16.10 19.16 7.66
CA ASP A 132 -14.81 19.59 8.21
C ASP A 132 -14.60 19.16 9.67
N ASP A 133 -15.68 18.92 10.42
CA ASP A 133 -15.65 18.29 11.74
C ASP A 133 -15.39 16.77 11.70
N GLY A 134 -15.27 16.22 10.48
CA GLY A 134 -15.01 14.82 10.20
C GLY A 134 -16.23 13.92 10.22
N THR A 135 -17.45 14.47 10.39
CA THR A 135 -18.72 13.72 10.36
C THR A 135 -19.22 13.44 8.95
N PHE A 136 -20.05 12.40 8.80
CA PHE A 136 -20.64 12.05 7.51
C PHE A 136 -21.77 13.00 7.12
N ASN A 137 -21.75 13.49 5.87
CA ASN A 137 -22.85 14.25 5.29
C ASN A 137 -23.86 13.32 4.59
N GLY A 138 -24.69 12.64 5.39
CA GLY A 138 -25.68 11.68 4.88
C GLY A 138 -26.72 12.29 3.92
N THR A 139 -27.05 13.57 4.09
CA THR A 139 -27.98 14.28 3.21
C THR A 139 -27.38 14.47 1.81
N GLU A 140 -26.16 15.00 1.71
CA GLU A 140 -25.49 15.15 0.41
C GLU A 140 -25.19 13.80 -0.26
N PHE A 141 -24.81 12.79 0.54
CA PHE A 141 -24.61 11.45 0.02
C PHE A 141 -25.90 10.90 -0.61
N ARG A 142 -27.02 10.97 0.13
CA ARG A 142 -28.32 10.52 -0.38
C ARG A 142 -28.73 11.28 -1.64
N THR A 143 -28.52 12.60 -1.70
CA THR A 143 -28.79 13.39 -2.90
C THR A 143 -27.96 12.90 -4.08
N ALA A 144 -26.64 12.71 -3.90
CA ALA A 144 -25.77 12.21 -4.96
C ALA A 144 -26.15 10.79 -5.44
N VAL A 145 -26.56 9.91 -4.51
CA VAL A 145 -27.08 8.57 -4.86
C VAL A 145 -28.39 8.69 -5.63
N SER A 146 -29.30 9.56 -5.19
CA SER A 146 -30.58 9.80 -5.86
C SER A 146 -30.37 10.33 -7.29
N ASP A 147 -29.44 11.27 -7.47
CA ASP A 147 -29.10 11.83 -8.78
C ASP A 147 -28.50 10.77 -9.71
N TYR A 148 -27.62 9.92 -9.18
CA TYR A 148 -27.04 8.81 -9.94
C TYR A 148 -28.09 7.75 -10.34
N VAL A 149 -28.98 7.39 -9.42
CA VAL A 149 -30.08 6.45 -9.69
C VAL A 149 -31.09 7.07 -10.67
N GLY A 150 -31.34 8.37 -10.58
CA GLY A 150 -32.28 9.11 -11.41
C GLY A 150 -33.69 8.51 -11.36
N ALA A 151 -34.37 8.50 -12.51
CA ALA A 151 -35.73 7.96 -12.65
C ALA A 151 -35.79 6.41 -12.74
N ALA A 152 -34.70 5.69 -12.48
CA ALA A 152 -34.71 4.23 -12.56
C ALA A 152 -35.61 3.61 -11.48
N ILE A 153 -36.32 2.54 -11.86
CA ILE A 153 -37.21 1.76 -10.98
C ILE A 153 -36.93 0.26 -11.16
N GLY A 154 -37.42 -0.55 -10.22
CA GLY A 154 -37.29 -2.01 -10.25
C GLY A 154 -35.84 -2.48 -10.40
N ASP A 155 -35.62 -3.48 -11.25
CA ASP A 155 -34.31 -4.11 -11.45
C ASP A 155 -33.21 -3.13 -11.88
N LYS A 156 -33.56 -2.11 -12.68
CA LYS A 156 -32.59 -1.07 -13.09
C LYS A 156 -32.10 -0.25 -11.90
N LYS A 157 -32.99 0.08 -10.96
CA LYS A 157 -32.60 0.78 -9.73
C LYS A 157 -31.69 -0.11 -8.89
N THR A 158 -32.04 -1.37 -8.70
CA THR A 158 -31.23 -2.35 -7.97
C THR A 158 -29.83 -2.51 -8.60
N ALA A 159 -29.74 -2.65 -9.93
CA ALA A 159 -28.48 -2.76 -10.63
C ALA A 159 -27.60 -1.51 -10.45
N ARG A 160 -28.17 -0.30 -10.57
CA ARG A 160 -27.43 0.95 -10.33
C ARG A 160 -26.87 1.03 -8.91
N LEU A 161 -27.71 0.75 -7.91
CA LEU A 161 -27.28 0.77 -6.50
C LEU A 161 -26.15 -0.23 -6.25
N ASN A 162 -26.26 -1.44 -6.81
CA ASN A 162 -25.20 -2.46 -6.72
C ASN A 162 -23.90 -2.00 -7.39
N ASP A 163 -23.96 -1.44 -8.60
CA ASP A 163 -22.77 -0.95 -9.30
C ASP A 163 -22.07 0.18 -8.52
N LEU A 164 -22.85 1.09 -7.93
CA LEU A 164 -22.31 2.15 -7.08
C LEU A 164 -21.71 1.58 -5.79
N GLN A 165 -22.36 0.60 -5.16
CA GLN A 165 -21.83 -0.10 -3.98
C GLN A 165 -20.50 -0.79 -4.31
N THR A 166 -20.41 -1.49 -5.43
CA THR A 166 -19.16 -2.11 -5.91
C THR A 166 -18.06 -1.08 -6.19
N ALA A 167 -18.41 0.09 -6.74
CA ALA A 167 -17.44 1.16 -6.95
C ALA A 167 -16.90 1.70 -5.62
N LEU A 168 -17.76 1.90 -4.61
CA LEU A 168 -17.35 2.31 -3.26
C LEU A 168 -16.41 1.28 -2.63
N GLU A 169 -16.76 0.00 -2.72
CA GLU A 169 -15.93 -1.10 -2.21
C GLU A 169 -14.57 -1.15 -2.91
N THR A 170 -14.53 -0.98 -4.24
CA THR A 170 -13.29 -0.96 -5.02
C THR A 170 -12.40 0.21 -4.61
N GLN A 171 -12.97 1.40 -4.45
CA GLN A 171 -12.23 2.60 -4.03
C GLN A 171 -11.73 2.49 -2.59
N ALA A 172 -12.50 1.87 -1.70
CA ALA A 172 -12.07 1.57 -0.33
C ALA A 172 -10.91 0.57 -0.34
N ALA A 173 -11.02 -0.51 -1.12
CA ALA A 173 -9.98 -1.51 -1.26
C ALA A 173 -8.64 -0.92 -1.77
N ALA A 174 -8.67 0.08 -2.65
CA ALA A 174 -7.49 0.75 -3.19
C ALA A 174 -6.83 1.76 -2.21
N SER A 175 -7.33 1.90 -0.99
CA SER A 175 -6.85 2.87 -0.01
C SER A 175 -6.62 2.23 1.36
N PHE A 176 -5.74 2.80 2.18
CA PHE A 176 -5.55 2.36 3.56
C PHE A 176 -5.43 3.54 4.54
N VAL A 177 -5.89 3.32 5.76
CA VAL A 177 -5.66 4.22 6.89
C VAL A 177 -4.21 4.09 7.31
N ALA A 178 -3.47 5.21 7.29
CA ALA A 178 -2.06 5.21 7.64
C ALA A 178 -1.83 4.64 9.06
N PRO A 179 -0.89 3.70 9.25
CA PRO A 179 -0.58 3.15 10.57
C PRO A 179 -0.12 4.22 11.55
N THR A 180 -0.67 4.23 12.76
CA THR A 180 -0.29 5.18 13.83
C THR A 180 0.58 4.53 14.90
N GLY A 181 1.33 5.34 15.65
CA GLY A 181 2.11 4.86 16.80
C GLY A 181 3.45 4.22 16.47
N LEU A 182 4.01 4.53 15.30
CA LEU A 182 5.36 4.11 14.90
C LEU A 182 6.39 5.19 15.20
N THR A 183 7.57 4.79 15.61
CA THR A 183 8.77 5.61 15.76
C THR A 183 9.81 5.22 14.71
N ALA A 184 10.89 6.00 14.57
CA ALA A 184 11.97 5.67 13.64
C ALA A 184 12.63 4.31 13.95
N ASN A 185 12.65 3.88 15.21
CA ASN A 185 13.20 2.59 15.62
C ASN A 185 12.29 1.41 15.25
N ASP A 186 11.02 1.68 14.95
CA ASP A 186 10.05 0.69 14.50
C ASP A 186 10.07 0.52 12.97
N LEU A 187 11.00 1.17 12.26
CA LEU A 187 11.10 1.05 10.81
C LEU A 187 12.02 -0.10 10.43
N PHE A 188 11.65 -0.81 9.35
CA PHE A 188 12.46 -1.88 8.80
C PHE A 188 13.84 -1.36 8.42
N SER A 189 14.89 -1.89 9.05
CA SER A 189 16.23 -1.32 8.95
C SER A 189 17.33 -2.39 8.94
N GLY A 190 18.47 -2.01 8.39
CA GLY A 190 19.65 -2.87 8.30
C GLY A 190 20.86 -2.08 7.83
N ALA A 191 22.01 -2.74 7.76
CA ALA A 191 23.21 -2.15 7.20
C ALA A 191 23.03 -1.91 5.70
N GLN A 192 23.38 -0.72 5.22
CA GLN A 192 23.33 -0.39 3.80
C GLN A 192 24.12 -1.43 2.97
N GLY A 193 23.49 -1.94 1.90
CA GLY A 193 24.07 -2.99 1.07
C GLY A 193 23.86 -4.42 1.59
N ALA A 194 23.27 -4.60 2.78
CA ALA A 194 22.87 -5.93 3.25
C ALA A 194 21.58 -6.39 2.56
N THR A 195 21.53 -7.65 2.14
CA THR A 195 20.31 -8.26 1.60
C THR A 195 19.36 -8.68 2.72
N TYR A 196 18.07 -8.54 2.46
CA TYR A 196 17.01 -9.08 3.30
C TYR A 196 16.11 -10.00 2.47
N SER A 197 15.55 -11.02 3.12
CA SER A 197 14.59 -11.94 2.54
C SER A 197 13.15 -11.45 2.72
N ALA A 198 12.21 -12.06 1.98
CA ALA A 198 10.78 -11.87 2.22
C ALA A 198 10.39 -12.24 3.67
N SER A 199 10.99 -13.29 4.23
CA SER A 199 10.75 -13.74 5.61
C SER A 199 11.20 -12.73 6.65
N ASP A 200 12.28 -11.98 6.40
CA ASP A 200 12.74 -10.91 7.29
C ASP A 200 11.70 -9.78 7.34
N VAL A 201 11.16 -9.41 6.18
CA VAL A 201 10.08 -8.41 6.08
C VAL A 201 8.84 -8.91 6.80
N MET A 202 8.40 -10.14 6.56
CA MET A 202 7.20 -10.69 7.21
C MET A 202 7.36 -10.80 8.73
N THR A 203 8.57 -11.12 9.20
CA THR A 203 8.91 -11.13 10.64
C THR A 203 8.90 -9.73 11.23
N TYR A 204 9.35 -8.73 10.48
CA TYR A 204 9.22 -7.34 10.87
C TYR A 204 7.74 -6.93 10.97
N LEU A 205 6.94 -7.19 9.94
CA LEU A 205 5.52 -6.84 9.91
C LEU A 205 4.77 -7.48 11.08
N SER A 206 5.00 -8.76 11.38
CA SER A 206 4.30 -9.47 12.45
C SER A 206 4.58 -8.92 13.86
N LYS A 207 5.70 -8.22 14.07
CA LYS A 207 6.01 -7.52 15.33
C LYS A 207 5.22 -6.22 15.50
N HIS A 208 4.62 -5.71 14.43
CA HIS A 208 3.87 -4.46 14.41
C HIS A 208 2.45 -4.73 13.93
N ALA A 209 1.49 -4.93 14.85
CA ALA A 209 0.12 -5.32 14.49
C ALA A 209 -0.57 -4.37 13.49
N ASN A 210 -0.26 -3.07 13.59
CA ASN A 210 -0.71 -1.99 12.70
C ASN A 210 0.00 -1.97 11.32
N LEU A 211 1.02 -2.80 11.11
CA LEU A 211 1.67 -3.07 9.82
C LEU A 211 1.37 -4.48 9.32
N ASN A 212 1.22 -5.47 10.20
CA ASN A 212 0.78 -6.81 9.84
C ASN A 212 -0.65 -6.79 9.28
N THR A 213 -1.49 -5.90 9.84
CA THR A 213 -2.84 -5.66 9.35
C THR A 213 -3.02 -4.19 9.07
N LEU A 214 -3.54 -3.89 7.88
CA LEU A 214 -3.99 -2.56 7.49
C LEU A 214 -5.51 -2.53 7.43
N LYS A 215 -6.08 -1.33 7.49
CA LYS A 215 -7.51 -1.11 7.34
C LYS A 215 -7.75 -0.26 6.11
N SER A 216 -8.74 -0.61 5.30
CA SER A 216 -9.25 0.28 4.26
C SER A 216 -9.87 1.54 4.87
N GLY A 217 -10.10 2.57 4.06
CA GLY A 217 -11.00 3.65 4.44
C GLY A 217 -12.40 3.12 4.70
N VAL A 218 -13.06 3.63 5.75
CA VAL A 218 -14.47 3.32 6.03
C VAL A 218 -15.34 3.83 4.88
N PHE A 219 -16.27 3.00 4.41
CA PHE A 219 -17.17 3.31 3.30
C PHE A 219 -18.64 3.01 3.67
N PRO A 220 -19.62 3.76 3.10
CA PRO A 220 -21.03 3.53 3.37
C PRO A 220 -21.56 2.30 2.64
N VAL A 221 -22.58 1.67 3.22
CA VAL A 221 -23.44 0.68 2.57
C VAL A 221 -24.75 1.35 2.17
N ILE A 222 -25.10 1.27 0.89
CA ILE A 222 -26.27 1.95 0.36
C ILE A 222 -27.53 1.10 0.57
N ALA A 223 -28.55 1.67 1.21
CA ALA A 223 -29.88 1.09 1.29
C ALA A 223 -30.68 1.30 0.00
N SER A 224 -31.80 0.58 -0.12
CA SER A 224 -32.71 0.68 -1.27
C SER A 224 -33.32 2.07 -1.47
N ASP A 225 -33.34 2.92 -0.44
CA ASP A 225 -33.79 4.31 -0.48
C ASP A 225 -32.66 5.32 -0.79
N GLY A 226 -31.44 4.84 -1.01
CA GLY A 226 -30.25 5.63 -1.31
C GLY A 226 -29.55 6.23 -0.08
N THR A 227 -30.02 5.95 1.14
CA THR A 227 -29.32 6.35 2.38
C THR A 227 -28.11 5.45 2.64
N ALA A 228 -27.19 5.92 3.49
CA ALA A 228 -26.15 5.06 4.07
C ALA A 228 -26.75 4.31 5.28
N SER A 229 -27.06 3.02 5.13
CA SER A 229 -27.66 2.21 6.21
C SER A 229 -26.66 1.78 7.27
N SER A 230 -25.39 1.63 6.88
CA SER A 230 -24.29 1.25 7.76
C SER A 230 -22.97 1.64 7.13
N PHE A 231 -21.88 1.44 7.86
CA PHE A 231 -20.54 1.61 7.35
C PHE A 231 -19.76 0.31 7.47
N LYS A 232 -18.89 0.08 6.50
CA LYS A 232 -18.05 -1.11 6.43
C LYS A 232 -16.59 -0.75 6.24
N GLN A 233 -15.73 -1.70 6.59
CA GLN A 233 -14.29 -1.59 6.45
C GLN A 233 -13.67 -2.96 6.14
N PHE A 234 -12.79 -3.01 5.14
CA PHE A 234 -11.93 -4.16 4.88
C PHE A 234 -10.74 -4.17 5.85
N THR A 235 -10.34 -5.39 6.22
CA THR A 235 -9.05 -5.65 6.85
C THR A 235 -8.13 -6.28 5.80
N PHE A 236 -6.97 -5.70 5.61
CA PHE A 236 -5.91 -6.24 4.76
C PHE A 236 -4.87 -6.92 5.65
N THR A 237 -4.55 -8.18 5.40
CA THR A 237 -3.57 -8.94 6.19
C THR A 237 -2.34 -9.23 5.35
N ALA A 238 -1.16 -8.90 5.86
CA ALA A 238 0.09 -9.16 5.16
C ALA A 238 0.23 -10.66 4.87
N ALA A 239 0.48 -10.99 3.60
CA ALA A 239 0.56 -12.37 3.13
C ALA A 239 1.92 -12.69 2.51
N ASN A 240 2.58 -11.70 1.91
CA ASN A 240 3.90 -11.87 1.31
C ASN A 240 4.62 -10.51 1.19
N ALA A 241 5.92 -10.55 0.93
CA ALA A 241 6.74 -9.38 0.63
C ALA A 241 7.87 -9.73 -0.34
N THR A 242 8.44 -8.72 -0.99
CA THR A 242 9.64 -8.89 -1.81
C THR A 242 10.91 -8.91 -0.96
N ASN A 243 11.91 -9.69 -1.38
CA ASN A 243 13.29 -9.55 -0.91
C ASN A 243 13.95 -8.30 -1.51
N GLY A 244 15.16 -7.98 -1.05
CA GLY A 244 15.88 -6.82 -1.57
C GLY A 244 17.18 -6.53 -0.82
N THR A 245 17.63 -5.29 -0.92
CA THR A 245 18.87 -4.81 -0.30
C THR A 245 18.60 -3.50 0.41
N PHE A 246 19.07 -3.36 1.65
CA PHE A 246 18.91 -2.14 2.41
C PHE A 246 19.57 -0.95 1.71
N GLY A 247 18.82 0.14 1.56
CA GLY A 247 19.25 1.35 0.88
C GLY A 247 18.92 1.38 -0.62
N THR A 248 18.19 0.38 -1.13
CA THR A 248 17.71 0.36 -2.52
C THR A 248 16.19 0.19 -2.59
N GLY A 249 15.52 1.05 -3.37
CA GLY A 249 14.08 0.95 -3.65
C GLY A 249 13.16 1.01 -2.43
N LYS A 250 11.96 0.43 -2.56
CA LYS A 250 11.01 0.16 -1.47
C LYS A 250 10.65 -1.33 -1.49
N VAL A 251 10.27 -1.90 -0.35
CA VAL A 251 9.77 -3.28 -0.25
C VAL A 251 8.31 -3.30 -0.69
N ASN A 252 7.95 -4.19 -1.62
CA ASN A 252 6.55 -4.41 -1.94
C ASN A 252 5.97 -5.43 -0.94
N VAL A 253 4.88 -5.07 -0.27
CA VAL A 253 4.16 -5.94 0.67
C VAL A 253 2.79 -6.24 0.10
N ILE A 254 2.46 -7.52 -0.05
CA ILE A 254 1.15 -7.98 -0.52
C ILE A 254 0.27 -8.23 0.71
N TYR A 255 -0.86 -7.56 0.75
CA TYR A 255 -1.91 -7.76 1.74
C TYR A 255 -3.13 -8.42 1.10
N ASN A 256 -3.62 -9.49 1.71
CA ASN A 256 -4.84 -10.16 1.28
C ASN A 256 -6.07 -9.59 2.00
N PHE A 257 -7.18 -9.51 1.28
CA PHE A 257 -8.51 -9.31 1.85
C PHE A 257 -9.54 -10.14 1.08
N ASN A 258 -10.79 -10.13 1.55
CA ASN A 258 -11.91 -10.75 0.86
C ASN A 258 -13.03 -9.70 0.76
N ASN A 259 -13.42 -9.35 -0.46
CA ASN A 259 -14.43 -8.31 -0.71
C ASN A 259 -15.84 -8.67 -0.16
N GLY A 260 -16.15 -9.96 0.02
CA GLY A 260 -17.38 -10.44 0.66
C GLY A 260 -17.38 -10.33 2.19
N ASN A 261 -16.22 -10.07 2.82
CA ASN A 261 -16.02 -10.12 4.27
C ASN A 261 -15.61 -8.78 4.88
N ALA A 262 -16.18 -7.66 4.41
CA ALA A 262 -16.03 -6.38 5.10
C ALA A 262 -16.78 -6.37 6.44
N ALA A 263 -16.12 -5.88 7.49
CA ALA A 263 -16.72 -5.76 8.81
C ALA A 263 -17.61 -4.52 8.90
N THR A 264 -18.78 -4.65 9.51
CA THR A 264 -19.61 -3.49 9.89
C THR A 264 -18.94 -2.73 11.01
N VAL A 265 -18.84 -1.41 10.86
CA VAL A 265 -18.19 -0.51 11.84
C VAL A 265 -19.07 0.70 12.12
N THR A 266 -18.87 1.31 13.29
CA THR A 266 -19.37 2.66 13.54
C THR A 266 -18.57 3.66 12.70
N TYR A 267 -19.22 4.73 12.26
CA TYR A 267 -18.53 5.81 11.57
C TYR A 267 -17.41 6.39 12.47
N PRO A 268 -16.17 6.53 11.97
CA PRO A 268 -15.03 6.87 12.80
C PRO A 268 -15.05 8.35 13.20
N THR A 269 -14.58 8.65 14.42
CA THR A 269 -14.25 10.02 14.82
C THR A 269 -13.15 10.58 13.93
N LYS A 270 -13.08 11.90 13.80
CA LYS A 270 -12.04 12.57 12.99
C LYS A 270 -10.65 12.15 13.45
N THR A 271 -9.86 11.64 12.52
CA THR A 271 -8.43 11.38 12.68
C THR A 271 -7.63 12.21 11.67
N THR A 272 -6.44 12.63 12.07
CA THR A 272 -5.45 13.29 11.19
C THR A 272 -4.31 12.32 10.92
N SER A 273 -3.76 12.36 9.70
CA SER A 273 -2.59 11.55 9.32
C SER A 273 -1.38 11.89 10.20
N ASN A 274 -0.64 10.88 10.61
CA ASN A 274 0.53 10.96 11.50
C ASN A 274 1.84 11.19 10.73
N THR A 275 2.90 11.55 11.44
CA THR A 275 4.18 12.00 10.86
C THR A 275 5.17 10.89 10.48
N VAL A 276 5.02 9.66 11.01
CA VAL A 276 5.91 8.53 10.69
C VAL A 276 5.08 7.41 10.06
N ASN A 277 5.21 7.25 8.75
CA ASN A 277 4.53 6.23 7.96
C ASN A 277 5.57 5.52 7.07
N PRO A 278 5.83 4.21 7.24
CA PRO A 278 6.80 3.48 6.42
C PRO A 278 6.39 3.41 4.95
N PHE A 279 5.14 3.74 4.62
CA PHE A 279 4.60 3.78 3.27
C PHE A 279 4.64 5.18 2.62
N ALA A 280 5.05 6.22 3.35
CA ALA A 280 5.25 7.57 2.79
C ALA A 280 6.46 7.59 1.85
#